data_AF-A0A2A4JNB6-F1
#
_entry.id   AF-A0A2A4JNB6-F1
#
_cell.length_a   1.000
_cell.length_b   1.000
_cell.length_c   1.000
_cell.angle_alpha   90.00
_cell.angle_beta   90.00
_cell.angle_gamma   90.00
#
_symmetry.space_group_name_H-M   'P 1'
#
loop_
_entity.id
_entity.type
_entity.pdbx_description
1 polymer ?
#
loop_
_entity_poly.entity_id
_entity_poly.type
_entity_poly.pdbx_seq_one_letter_code
_entity_poly.pdbx_strand_id
1 'polypeptide(L)'
;MAGKIYLALALVCIIPIVYACNEAICASVVSKCMLTQSCKCDLKDCSCCKDCFNCLSYLYSECCSCVDMCPKPNDTQTELSKTSYVEELADGVPGLFAALTSDPDPQQRWLSITYPVDIDLSAYRAVPDKTVVFHLQSVEQESEPVSRDVVTLNCTVAYMSQCMSSDKCRASCRSMGANGLRWFHDGCCECVGDKCFSYGINESRCLACPGGKETAVNSLDEDLTYDDLDYGEEVDAQAV
;
A
#
# COMPACT_ATOMS: atom_id res chain seq x y z
N MET A 1 30.68 -32.55 19.49
CA MET A 1 30.70 -31.10 19.17
C MET A 1 30.94 -30.82 17.69
N ALA A 2 31.84 -31.55 17.00
CA ALA A 2 32.09 -31.37 15.57
C ALA A 2 30.85 -31.47 14.66
N GLY A 3 29.93 -32.41 14.90
CA GLY A 3 28.72 -32.58 14.07
C GLY A 3 27.76 -31.39 14.05
N LYS A 4 27.67 -30.64 15.16
CA LYS A 4 26.84 -29.41 15.23
C LYS A 4 27.47 -28.25 14.48
N ILE A 5 28.81 -28.20 14.45
CA ILE A 5 29.58 -27.19 13.71
C ILE A 5 29.44 -27.43 12.20
N TYR A 6 29.49 -28.68 11.74
CA TYR A 6 29.25 -29.00 10.32
C TYR A 6 27.82 -28.70 9.87
N LEU A 7 26.82 -28.92 10.74
CA LEU A 7 25.41 -28.60 10.45
C LEU A 7 25.17 -27.09 10.38
N ALA A 8 25.79 -26.32 11.27
CA ALA A 8 25.75 -24.85 11.24
C ALA A 8 26.44 -24.28 10.00
N LEU A 9 27.63 -24.81 9.63
CA LEU A 9 28.33 -24.42 8.39
C LEU A 9 27.50 -24.74 7.14
N ALA A 10 26.85 -25.90 7.10
CA ALA A 10 25.97 -26.27 5.98
C ALA A 10 24.77 -25.32 5.86
N LEU A 11 24.15 -24.93 6.98
CA LEU A 11 23.03 -23.97 7.01
C LEU A 11 23.45 -22.58 6.54
N VAL A 12 24.63 -22.09 6.96
CA VAL A 12 25.16 -20.78 6.56
C VAL A 12 25.46 -20.71 5.05
N CYS A 13 25.87 -21.82 4.44
CA CYS A 13 26.12 -21.88 2.99
C CYS A 13 24.86 -21.89 2.11
N ILE A 14 23.66 -22.13 2.66
CA ILE A 14 22.39 -22.19 1.90
C ILE A 14 21.67 -20.83 1.86
N ILE A 15 22.01 -19.91 2.77
CA ILE A 15 21.42 -18.57 2.88
C ILE A 15 21.59 -17.69 1.63
N PRO A 16 22.69 -17.72 0.84
CA PRO A 16 22.83 -16.83 -0.32
C PRO A 16 21.98 -17.24 -1.54
N ILE A 17 21.29 -18.38 -1.51
CA ILE A 17 20.51 -18.88 -2.66
C ILE A 17 19.19 -18.11 -2.82
N VAL A 18 18.74 -17.39 -1.80
CA VAL A 18 17.37 -16.83 -1.75
C VAL A 18 17.25 -15.45 -2.42
N TYR A 19 18.36 -14.81 -2.81
CA TYR A 19 18.36 -13.47 -3.44
C TYR A 19 19.18 -13.38 -4.73
N ALA A 20 19.57 -14.51 -5.30
CA ALA A 20 20.27 -14.56 -6.58
C ALA A 20 19.36 -15.12 -7.67
N CYS A 21 19.54 -14.67 -8.91
CA CYS A 21 18.83 -15.26 -10.04
C CYS A 21 19.14 -16.76 -10.13
N ASN A 22 18.14 -17.58 -10.38
CA ASN A 22 18.31 -19.02 -10.50
C ASN A 22 18.94 -19.38 -11.85
N GLU A 23 20.28 -19.34 -11.91
CA GLU A 23 21.03 -19.63 -13.12
C GLU A 23 20.71 -21.00 -13.73
N ALA A 24 20.32 -22.00 -12.92
CA ALA A 24 20.00 -23.33 -13.43
C ALA A 24 18.79 -23.35 -14.38
N ILE A 25 17.83 -22.44 -14.18
CA ILE A 25 16.63 -22.30 -15.00
C ILE A 25 16.82 -21.16 -16.02
N CYS A 26 17.47 -20.08 -15.60
CA CYS A 26 17.54 -18.84 -16.37
C CYS A 26 18.72 -18.77 -17.34
N ALA A 27 19.83 -19.49 -17.12
CA ALA A 27 21.06 -19.31 -17.89
C ALA A 27 20.84 -19.47 -19.40
N SER A 28 20.07 -20.47 -19.85
CA SER A 28 19.85 -20.72 -21.28
C SER A 28 19.03 -19.61 -21.94
N VAL A 29 17.89 -19.23 -21.34
CA VAL A 29 16.98 -18.22 -21.92
C VAL A 29 17.59 -16.81 -21.82
N VAL A 30 18.20 -16.47 -20.69
CA VAL A 30 18.88 -15.18 -20.50
C VAL A 30 20.05 -15.04 -21.47
N SER A 31 20.89 -16.06 -21.63
CA SER A 31 21.99 -16.03 -22.61
C SER A 31 21.47 -15.80 -24.02
N LYS A 32 20.39 -16.49 -24.41
CA LYS A 32 19.75 -16.30 -25.71
C LYS A 32 19.26 -14.86 -25.87
N CYS A 33 18.55 -14.32 -24.89
CA CYS A 33 17.97 -12.97 -24.95
C CYS A 33 19.03 -11.85 -24.92
N MET A 34 20.16 -12.07 -24.24
CA MET A 34 21.30 -11.16 -24.26
C MET A 34 22.04 -11.20 -25.60
N LEU A 35 22.20 -12.38 -26.20
CA LEU A 35 22.83 -12.53 -27.51
C LEU A 35 21.97 -11.94 -28.63
N THR A 36 20.65 -12.14 -28.60
CA THR A 36 19.70 -11.54 -29.56
C THR A 36 19.50 -10.04 -29.35
N GLN A 37 20.21 -9.42 -28.40
CA GLN A 37 20.11 -8.01 -28.02
C GLN A 37 18.73 -7.60 -27.49
N SER A 38 17.87 -8.57 -27.15
CA SER A 38 16.51 -8.31 -26.66
C SER A 38 16.50 -7.77 -25.23
N CYS A 39 17.50 -8.11 -24.40
CA CYS A 39 17.63 -7.67 -23.01
C CYS A 39 18.84 -6.73 -22.76
N LYS A 40 19.32 -6.01 -23.79
CA LYS A 40 20.36 -4.98 -23.62
C LYS A 40 19.75 -3.58 -23.44
N CYS A 41 19.06 -3.33 -22.33
CA CYS A 41 18.63 -1.99 -21.96
C CYS A 41 18.77 -1.73 -20.47
N ASP A 42 18.92 -0.45 -20.12
CA ASP A 42 18.82 0.05 -18.76
C ASP A 42 17.33 0.37 -18.49
N LEU A 43 16.84 0.06 -17.28
CA LEU A 43 15.49 0.40 -16.82
C LEU A 43 15.15 1.90 -16.97
N LYS A 44 16.15 2.78 -17.07
CA LYS A 44 15.96 4.22 -17.29
C LYS A 44 15.47 4.57 -18.70
N ASP A 45 15.90 3.82 -19.72
CA ASP A 45 15.55 4.01 -21.13
C ASP A 45 14.95 2.72 -21.70
N CYS A 46 13.67 2.50 -21.36
CA CYS A 46 12.94 1.24 -21.52
C CYS A 46 12.53 0.89 -22.97
N SER A 47 13.37 1.25 -23.95
CA SER A 47 13.16 0.98 -25.37
C SER A 47 13.15 -0.50 -25.73
N CYS A 48 13.87 -1.34 -24.97
CA CYS A 48 14.01 -2.78 -25.20
C CYS A 48 13.23 -3.67 -24.21
N CYS A 49 12.60 -3.09 -23.18
CA CYS A 49 11.93 -3.85 -22.11
C CYS A 49 10.87 -4.81 -22.65
N LYS A 50 10.11 -4.37 -23.67
CA LYS A 50 9.08 -5.18 -24.33
C LYS A 50 9.69 -6.41 -25.00
N ASP A 51 10.82 -6.23 -25.69
CA ASP A 51 11.49 -7.32 -26.38
C ASP A 51 12.16 -8.27 -25.39
N CYS A 52 12.70 -7.72 -24.28
CA CYS A 52 13.25 -8.53 -23.19
C CYS A 52 12.16 -9.38 -22.52
N PHE A 53 11.02 -8.77 -22.19
CA PHE A 53 9.86 -9.46 -21.62
C PHE A 53 9.37 -10.58 -22.56
N ASN A 54 9.23 -10.28 -23.85
CA ASN A 54 8.80 -11.27 -24.83
C ASN A 54 9.83 -12.39 -25.03
N CYS A 55 11.11 -12.08 -24.93
CA CYS A 55 12.18 -13.07 -25.08
C CYS A 55 12.26 -14.02 -23.87
N LEU A 56 12.14 -13.49 -22.65
CA LEU A 56 12.05 -14.30 -21.43
C LEU A 56 10.70 -15.03 -21.32
N SER A 57 9.64 -14.46 -21.90
CA SER A 57 8.31 -15.05 -21.99
C SER A 57 7.80 -15.48 -20.61
N TYR A 58 7.35 -16.73 -20.47
CA TYR A 58 6.84 -17.29 -19.23
C TYR A 58 7.87 -17.35 -18.08
N LEU A 59 9.17 -17.26 -18.38
CA LEU A 59 10.23 -17.20 -17.37
C LEU A 59 10.51 -15.77 -16.86
N TYR A 60 9.79 -14.75 -17.34
CA TYR A 60 10.10 -13.37 -16.99
C TYR A 60 10.16 -13.13 -15.47
N SER A 61 9.18 -13.58 -14.70
CA SER A 61 9.16 -13.39 -13.24
C SER A 61 10.29 -14.12 -12.50
N GLU A 62 10.78 -15.22 -13.06
CA GLU A 62 11.85 -16.04 -12.47
C GLU A 62 13.24 -15.53 -12.85
N CYS A 63 13.36 -14.95 -14.04
CA CYS A 63 14.65 -14.57 -14.64
C CYS A 63 14.86 -13.06 -14.81
N CYS A 64 13.88 -12.21 -14.49
CA CYS A 64 14.04 -10.75 -14.60
C CYS A 64 15.19 -10.22 -13.74
N SER A 65 15.53 -10.92 -12.64
CA SER A 65 16.60 -10.53 -11.73
C SER A 65 17.99 -10.79 -12.34
N CYS A 66 18.12 -11.75 -13.26
CA CYS A 66 19.37 -11.98 -14.01
C CYS A 66 19.72 -10.83 -14.96
N VAL A 67 18.75 -10.00 -15.32
CA VAL A 67 18.90 -8.90 -16.29
C VAL A 67 18.56 -7.54 -15.66
N ASP A 68 18.39 -7.49 -14.34
CA ASP A 68 18.00 -6.30 -13.58
C ASP A 68 16.71 -5.63 -14.07
N MET A 69 15.75 -6.39 -14.62
CA MET A 69 14.50 -5.87 -15.18
C MET A 69 13.28 -6.09 -14.27
N CYS A 70 13.46 -6.65 -13.07
CA CYS A 70 12.33 -6.83 -12.17
C CYS A 70 11.76 -5.47 -11.71
N PRO A 71 10.44 -5.38 -11.50
CA PRO A 71 9.85 -4.23 -10.84
C PRO A 71 10.49 -4.10 -9.45
N LYS A 72 11.12 -2.95 -9.18
CA LYS A 72 11.74 -2.68 -7.87
C LYS A 72 10.61 -2.47 -6.84
N PRO A 73 10.58 -3.22 -5.74
CA PRO A 73 9.68 -2.91 -4.64
C PRO A 73 10.06 -1.51 -4.12
N ASN A 74 9.06 -0.65 -3.95
CA ASN A 74 9.26 0.66 -3.33
C ASN A 74 9.56 0.43 -1.83
N ASP A 75 10.83 0.24 -1.50
CA ASP A 75 11.39 0.16 -0.14
C ASP A 75 10.99 1.40 0.66
N THR A 76 10.11 1.22 1.66
CA THR A 76 9.95 1.96 2.94
C THR A 76 8.53 1.92 3.53
N GLN A 77 7.59 1.18 2.94
CA GLN A 77 6.30 0.89 3.58
C GLN A 77 5.98 -0.58 3.31
N THR A 78 5.75 -1.35 4.37
CA THR A 78 5.41 -2.78 4.34
C THR A 78 4.42 -3.03 3.21
N GLU A 79 4.73 -3.90 2.24
CA GLU A 79 3.88 -4.08 1.03
C GLU A 79 2.40 -4.40 1.35
N LEU A 80 2.15 -4.90 2.56
CA LEU A 80 0.82 -5.19 3.10
C LEU A 80 -0.04 -3.95 3.36
N SER A 81 0.54 -2.79 3.70
CA SER A 81 -0.26 -1.56 3.92
C SER A 81 -0.67 -0.87 2.61
N LYS A 82 -0.05 -1.26 1.47
CA LYS A 82 -0.39 -0.74 0.13
C LYS A 82 -1.44 -1.58 -0.59
N THR A 83 -1.66 -2.81 -0.13
CA THR A 83 -2.67 -3.71 -0.66
C THR A 83 -3.91 -3.65 0.23
N SER A 84 -5.08 -3.62 -0.38
CA SER A 84 -6.33 -3.54 0.38
C SER A 84 -7.48 -4.23 -0.36
N TYR A 85 -8.33 -4.87 0.41
CA TYR A 85 -9.65 -5.32 -0.02
C TYR A 85 -10.65 -4.17 0.09
N VAL A 86 -11.49 -4.00 -0.93
CA VAL A 86 -12.52 -2.96 -0.98
C VAL A 86 -13.86 -3.61 -1.28
N GLU A 87 -14.90 -3.16 -0.58
CA GLU A 87 -16.27 -3.64 -0.76
C GLU A 87 -17.26 -2.49 -0.62
N GLU A 88 -18.27 -2.47 -1.49
CA GLU A 88 -19.41 -1.57 -1.38
C GLU A 88 -20.52 -2.25 -0.57
N LEU A 89 -21.05 -1.54 0.43
CA LEU A 89 -22.08 -2.06 1.34
C LEU A 89 -23.46 -1.63 0.84
N ALA A 90 -24.22 -2.58 0.30
CA ALA A 90 -25.54 -2.31 -0.30
C ALA A 90 -26.60 -1.82 0.71
N ASP A 91 -26.40 -2.04 2.01
CA ASP A 91 -27.33 -1.70 3.08
C ASP A 91 -26.79 -0.61 4.02
N GLY A 92 -25.97 0.29 3.48
CA GLY A 92 -25.50 1.48 4.17
C GLY A 92 -26.65 2.39 4.64
N VAL A 93 -26.40 3.12 5.73
CA VAL A 93 -27.31 4.11 6.30
C VAL A 93 -26.54 5.43 6.44
N PRO A 94 -26.41 6.23 5.35
CA PRO A 94 -25.54 7.41 5.32
C PRO A 94 -25.78 8.40 6.45
N GLY A 95 -27.04 8.57 6.86
CA GLY A 95 -27.40 9.46 7.97
C GLY A 95 -26.86 9.00 9.33
N LEU A 96 -26.79 7.68 9.58
CA LEU A 96 -26.21 7.13 10.80
C LEU A 96 -24.69 7.32 10.79
N PHE A 97 -24.05 7.01 9.66
CA PHE A 97 -22.61 7.18 9.51
C PHE A 97 -22.21 8.64 9.74
N ALA A 98 -22.89 9.58 9.08
CA ALA A 98 -22.64 11.01 9.24
C ALA A 98 -22.80 11.48 10.70
N ALA A 99 -23.81 10.98 11.41
CA ALA A 99 -24.03 11.31 12.83
C ALA A 99 -22.95 10.72 13.76
N LEU A 100 -22.39 9.55 13.45
CA LEU A 100 -21.32 8.92 14.23
C LEU A 100 -19.93 9.51 13.93
N THR A 101 -19.76 10.12 12.76
CA THR A 101 -18.48 10.69 12.33
C THR A 101 -18.40 12.20 12.41
N SER A 102 -19.49 12.90 12.78
CA SER A 102 -19.54 14.36 12.89
C SER A 102 -18.60 14.89 13.96
N ASP A 103 -18.52 14.17 15.07
CA ASP A 103 -17.72 14.51 16.23
C ASP A 103 -16.74 13.36 16.54
N PRO A 104 -15.55 13.63 17.10
CA PRO A 104 -14.62 12.58 17.50
C PRO A 104 -15.25 11.63 18.52
N ASP A 105 -15.06 10.31 18.35
CA ASP A 105 -15.57 9.33 19.32
C ASP A 105 -14.88 9.53 20.69
N PRO A 106 -15.63 9.78 21.78
CA PRO A 106 -15.06 10.03 23.10
C PRO A 106 -14.22 8.87 23.64
N GLN A 107 -14.51 7.64 23.17
CA GLN A 107 -13.78 6.43 23.56
C GLN A 107 -12.65 6.08 22.58
N GLN A 108 -12.41 6.91 21.57
CA GLN A 108 -11.41 6.68 20.53
C GLN A 108 -11.52 5.27 19.91
N ARG A 109 -12.75 4.78 19.70
CA ARG A 109 -12.98 3.48 19.04
C ARG A 109 -12.72 3.54 17.55
N TRP A 110 -12.89 4.72 16.95
CA TRP A 110 -12.53 5.03 15.58
C TRP A 110 -12.04 6.48 15.47
N LEU A 111 -11.26 6.74 14.42
CA LEU A 111 -10.77 8.05 14.01
C LEU A 111 -11.52 8.48 12.74
N SER A 112 -12.36 9.51 12.83
CA SER A 112 -13.01 10.11 11.66
C SER A 112 -12.10 11.15 11.01
N ILE A 113 -11.95 11.07 9.69
CA ILE A 113 -11.20 12.03 8.88
C ILE A 113 -12.12 12.49 7.75
N THR A 114 -12.20 13.81 7.56
CA THR A 114 -12.91 14.41 6.42
C THR A 114 -11.96 15.24 5.60
N TYR A 115 -11.94 15.03 4.28
CA TYR A 115 -11.16 15.84 3.35
C TYR A 115 -11.99 16.18 2.11
N PRO A 116 -11.68 17.32 1.47
CA PRO A 116 -12.30 17.71 0.20
C PRO A 116 -11.81 16.80 -0.92
N VAL A 117 -12.73 16.32 -1.75
CA VAL A 117 -12.46 15.54 -2.97
C VAL A 117 -13.04 16.32 -4.15
N ASP A 118 -12.16 16.74 -5.05
CA ASP A 118 -12.53 17.43 -6.27
C ASP A 118 -12.93 16.40 -7.34
N ILE A 119 -14.18 16.47 -7.79
CA ILE A 119 -14.72 15.61 -8.85
C ILE A 119 -14.82 16.43 -10.12
N ASP A 120 -14.11 16.01 -11.16
CA ASP A 120 -14.21 16.60 -12.50
C ASP A 120 -15.41 15.99 -13.25
N LEU A 121 -16.48 16.77 -13.41
CA LEU A 121 -17.69 16.36 -14.12
C LEU A 121 -17.52 16.39 -15.64
N SER A 122 -16.41 16.94 -16.16
CA SER A 122 -16.16 16.95 -17.61
C SER A 122 -16.08 15.53 -18.19
N ALA A 123 -15.64 14.55 -17.39
CA ALA A 123 -15.58 13.13 -17.75
C ALA A 123 -16.96 12.46 -17.89
N TYR A 124 -18.01 13.04 -17.29
CA TYR A 124 -19.38 12.51 -17.31
C TYR A 124 -20.30 13.23 -18.28
N ARG A 125 -19.79 14.25 -18.98
CA ARG A 125 -20.56 14.87 -20.05
C ARG A 125 -20.67 13.87 -21.20
N ALA A 126 -21.91 13.46 -21.48
CA ALA A 126 -22.24 12.91 -22.79
C ALA A 126 -21.79 13.94 -23.83
N VAL A 127 -20.91 13.52 -24.75
CA VAL A 127 -20.50 14.34 -25.90
C VAL A 127 -21.78 14.83 -26.57
N PRO A 128 -22.08 16.15 -26.58
CA PRO A 128 -23.25 16.62 -27.29
C PRO A 128 -23.05 16.29 -28.77
N ASP A 129 -24.07 15.65 -29.33
CA ASP A 129 -24.11 15.21 -30.72
C ASP A 129 -23.67 16.36 -31.63
N LYS A 130 -22.67 16.11 -32.49
CA LYS A 130 -22.07 17.15 -33.35
C LYS A 130 -23.11 17.67 -34.33
N THR A 131 -23.88 18.68 -33.95
CA THR A 131 -24.56 19.53 -34.93
C THR A 131 -23.48 20.38 -35.60
N VAL A 132 -23.17 20.04 -36.84
CA VAL A 132 -22.27 20.80 -37.71
C VAL A 132 -22.94 22.15 -38.00
N VAL A 133 -22.61 23.18 -37.22
CA VAL A 133 -23.06 24.55 -37.49
C VAL A 133 -21.99 25.22 -38.35
N PHE A 134 -22.35 25.53 -39.60
CA PHE A 134 -21.50 26.30 -40.51
C PHE A 134 -21.28 27.71 -39.94
N HIS A 135 -20.04 28.05 -39.57
CA HIS A 135 -19.69 29.40 -39.16
C HIS A 135 -19.30 30.24 -40.38
N LEU A 136 -20.19 31.16 -40.78
CA LEU A 136 -19.78 32.36 -41.51
C LEU A 136 -19.01 33.27 -40.55
N GLN A 137 -17.82 33.68 -40.95
CA GLN A 137 -16.94 34.56 -40.18
C GLN A 137 -17.54 35.97 -40.06
N SER A 138 -17.80 36.41 -38.84
CA SER A 138 -17.80 37.83 -38.49
C SER A 138 -17.39 38.03 -37.02
N VAL A 139 -16.21 38.61 -36.88
CA VAL A 139 -15.63 39.47 -35.83
C VAL A 139 -16.50 39.82 -34.60
N GLU A 140 -15.83 39.72 -33.44
CA GLU A 140 -16.14 40.28 -32.10
C GLU A 140 -17.26 39.62 -31.27
N GLN A 141 -16.88 38.77 -30.29
CA GLN A 141 -17.63 38.68 -29.03
C GLN A 141 -16.81 38.12 -27.85
N GLU A 142 -17.13 38.70 -26.69
CA GLU A 142 -16.58 38.61 -25.35
C GLU A 142 -16.19 37.20 -24.85
N SER A 143 -15.12 37.15 -24.05
CA SER A 143 -14.65 35.94 -23.38
C SER A 143 -15.69 35.36 -22.42
N GLU A 144 -16.29 34.23 -22.81
CA GLU A 144 -17.17 33.43 -21.96
C GLU A 144 -16.47 32.94 -20.67
N PRO A 145 -17.21 32.76 -19.56
CA PRO A 145 -16.65 32.24 -18.33
C PRO A 145 -16.26 30.77 -18.50
N VAL A 146 -14.97 30.48 -18.37
CA VAL A 146 -14.42 29.11 -18.33
C VAL A 146 -15.17 28.30 -17.26
N SER A 147 -16.02 27.36 -17.69
CA SER A 147 -16.81 26.51 -16.79
C SER A 147 -15.86 25.64 -15.97
N ARG A 148 -15.71 25.96 -14.69
CA ARG A 148 -15.01 25.09 -13.75
C ARG A 148 -15.95 23.95 -13.38
N ASP A 149 -15.93 22.89 -14.18
CA ASP A 149 -16.72 21.66 -13.97
C ASP A 149 -16.14 20.77 -12.85
N VAL A 150 -15.67 21.38 -11.77
CA VAL A 150 -15.09 20.69 -10.62
C VAL A 150 -16.02 20.88 -9.43
N VAL A 151 -16.61 19.79 -8.95
CA VAL A 151 -17.44 19.78 -7.73
C VAL A 151 -16.62 19.18 -6.60
N THR A 152 -16.37 19.97 -5.57
CA THR A 152 -15.72 19.51 -4.35
C THR A 152 -16.76 18.89 -3.41
N LEU A 153 -16.61 17.62 -3.06
CA LEU A 153 -17.40 16.93 -2.03
C LEU A 153 -16.53 16.64 -0.81
N ASN A 154 -17.08 16.81 0.38
CA ASN A 154 -16.41 16.38 1.60
C ASN A 154 -16.61 14.87 1.78
N CYS A 155 -15.54 14.10 1.58
CA CYS A 155 -15.50 12.67 1.84
C CYS A 155 -15.12 12.45 3.30
N THR A 156 -15.95 11.73 4.03
CA THR A 156 -15.70 11.32 5.42
C THR A 156 -15.44 9.83 5.47
N VAL A 157 -14.36 9.46 6.13
CA VAL A 157 -13.96 8.07 6.39
C VAL A 157 -13.71 7.88 7.88
N ALA A 158 -13.89 6.66 8.38
CA ALA A 158 -13.65 6.30 9.78
C ALA A 158 -12.70 5.11 9.86
N TYR A 159 -11.53 5.31 10.47
CA TYR A 159 -10.56 4.25 10.70
C TYR A 159 -10.79 3.64 12.08
N MET A 160 -10.97 2.32 12.15
CA MET A 160 -11.06 1.64 13.44
C MET A 160 -9.74 1.71 14.19
N SER A 161 -9.77 1.94 15.50
CA SER A 161 -8.52 2.09 16.25
C SER A 161 -7.76 0.78 16.40
N GLN A 162 -8.47 -0.35 16.53
CA GLN A 162 -7.88 -1.68 16.68
C GLN A 162 -7.86 -2.43 15.34
N CYS A 163 -6.80 -3.20 15.12
CA CYS A 163 -6.71 -4.09 13.96
C CYS A 163 -7.72 -5.24 14.10
N MET A 164 -8.30 -5.62 12.97
CA MET A 164 -9.30 -6.68 12.95
C MET A 164 -9.26 -7.45 11.63
N SER A 165 -9.90 -8.61 11.60
CA SER A 165 -10.10 -9.35 10.35
C SER A 165 -11.04 -8.61 9.41
N SER A 166 -10.94 -8.91 8.11
CA SER A 166 -11.81 -8.34 7.07
C SER A 166 -13.30 -8.54 7.37
N ASP A 167 -13.70 -9.71 7.90
CA ASP A 167 -15.09 -9.96 8.27
C ASP A 167 -15.58 -9.11 9.44
N LYS A 168 -14.72 -8.89 10.44
CA LYS A 168 -15.03 -7.97 11.54
C LYS A 168 -15.09 -6.53 11.04
N CYS A 169 -14.20 -6.15 10.13
CA CYS A 169 -14.24 -4.84 9.49
C CYS A 169 -15.57 -4.60 8.77
N ARG A 170 -16.00 -5.57 7.97
CA ARG A 170 -17.31 -5.58 7.29
C ARG A 170 -18.47 -5.40 8.25
N ALA A 171 -18.51 -6.19 9.32
CA ALA A 171 -19.55 -6.07 10.33
C ALA A 171 -19.53 -4.69 11.02
N SER A 172 -18.35 -4.18 11.37
CA SER A 172 -18.19 -2.86 12.00
C SER A 172 -18.66 -1.73 11.10
N CYS A 173 -18.21 -1.67 9.84
CA CYS A 173 -18.61 -0.62 8.91
C CYS A 173 -20.11 -0.68 8.58
N ARG A 174 -20.66 -1.89 8.44
CA ARG A 174 -22.11 -2.09 8.29
C ARG A 174 -22.88 -1.57 9.52
N SER A 175 -22.39 -1.84 10.73
CA SER A 175 -23.03 -1.35 11.97
C SER A 175 -22.96 0.17 12.14
N MET A 176 -21.94 0.82 11.58
CA MET A 176 -21.83 2.29 11.54
C MET A 176 -22.72 2.92 10.46
N GLY A 177 -23.31 2.13 9.56
CA GLY A 177 -24.08 2.62 8.42
C GLY A 177 -23.22 3.16 7.27
N ALA A 178 -21.95 2.75 7.17
CA ALA A 178 -21.07 3.14 6.08
C ALA A 178 -21.57 2.60 4.73
N ASN A 179 -21.23 3.29 3.64
CA ASN A 179 -21.58 2.89 2.28
C ASN A 179 -20.54 1.96 1.64
N GLY A 180 -19.34 1.92 2.19
CA GLY A 180 -18.31 1.00 1.77
C GLY A 180 -17.31 0.74 2.88
N LEU A 181 -16.37 -0.15 2.60
CA LEU A 181 -15.23 -0.41 3.46
C LEU A 181 -13.97 -0.60 2.62
N ARG A 182 -12.85 -0.38 3.30
CA ARG A 182 -11.53 -0.77 2.86
C ARG A 182 -10.82 -1.45 4.01
N TRP A 183 -10.30 -2.64 3.75
CA TRP A 183 -9.50 -3.41 4.70
C TRP A 183 -8.08 -3.59 4.16
N PHE A 184 -7.10 -3.12 4.92
CA PHE A 184 -5.69 -3.23 4.58
C PHE A 184 -5.12 -4.55 5.09
N HIS A 185 -4.12 -5.12 4.40
CA HIS A 185 -3.53 -6.40 4.82
C HIS A 185 -2.71 -6.32 6.12
N ASP A 186 -2.53 -5.13 6.68
CA ASP A 186 -2.01 -4.89 8.04
C ASP A 186 -3.10 -5.02 9.13
N GLY A 187 -4.35 -5.30 8.75
CA GLY A 187 -5.49 -5.45 9.64
C GLY A 187 -6.24 -4.13 9.93
N CYS A 188 -5.82 -3.02 9.34
CA CYS A 188 -6.51 -1.74 9.49
C CYS A 188 -7.84 -1.74 8.72
N CYS A 189 -8.89 -1.24 9.38
CA CYS A 189 -10.24 -1.16 8.84
C CYS A 189 -10.65 0.30 8.64
N GLU A 190 -11.02 0.66 7.42
CA GLU A 190 -11.55 1.96 7.03
C GLU A 190 -13.00 1.81 6.58
N CYS A 191 -13.91 2.52 7.22
CA CYS A 191 -15.30 2.63 6.83
C CYS A 191 -15.51 3.90 6.02
N VAL A 192 -16.15 3.77 4.86
CA VAL A 192 -16.23 4.82 3.84
C VAL A 192 -17.65 5.36 3.73
N GLY A 193 -17.78 6.69 3.78
CA GLY A 193 -19.06 7.38 3.57
C GLY A 193 -19.54 7.38 2.11
N ASP A 194 -20.77 7.81 1.90
CA ASP A 194 -21.46 7.86 0.60
C ASP A 194 -20.83 8.85 -0.40
N LYS A 195 -20.10 9.85 0.09
CA LYS A 195 -19.54 10.95 -0.73
C LYS A 195 -18.11 10.69 -1.23
N CYS A 196 -17.61 9.46 -1.10
CA CYS A 196 -16.23 9.12 -1.40
C CYS A 196 -16.09 8.40 -2.76
N PHE A 197 -15.68 9.12 -3.80
CA PHE A 197 -15.63 8.62 -5.19
C PHE A 197 -14.58 7.51 -5.47
N SER A 198 -13.57 7.35 -4.60
CA SER A 198 -12.49 6.36 -4.76
C SER A 198 -12.17 5.56 -3.48
N TYR A 199 -13.17 5.35 -2.62
CA TYR A 199 -12.98 4.68 -1.32
C TYR A 199 -11.95 5.37 -0.42
N GLY A 200 -11.88 6.68 -0.58
CA GLY A 200 -11.04 7.54 0.23
C GLY A 200 -9.54 7.47 -0.06
N ILE A 201 -8.71 7.69 0.97
CA ILE A 201 -7.25 7.74 0.85
C ILE A 201 -6.70 6.32 0.97
N ASN A 202 -5.85 5.91 0.02
CA ASN A 202 -5.17 4.61 0.07
C ASN A 202 -3.99 4.61 1.05
N GLU A 203 -4.28 4.76 2.34
CA GLU A 203 -3.29 4.70 3.40
C GLU A 203 -3.93 4.19 4.70
N SER A 204 -3.32 3.19 5.33
CA SER A 204 -3.76 2.71 6.63
C SER A 204 -3.44 3.74 7.72
N ARG A 205 -4.43 4.08 8.53
CA ARG A 205 -4.34 5.14 9.55
C ARG A 205 -4.90 4.73 10.91
N CYS A 206 -5.05 3.43 11.14
CA CYS A 206 -5.52 2.86 12.40
C CYS A 206 -4.48 3.09 13.51
N LEU A 207 -4.94 3.44 14.71
CA LEU A 207 -4.05 3.85 15.82
C LEU A 207 -3.18 2.72 16.35
N ALA A 208 -3.71 1.50 16.44
CA ALA A 208 -3.03 0.36 17.06
C ALA A 208 -2.51 -0.68 16.05
N CYS A 209 -2.35 -0.32 14.77
CA CYS A 209 -1.85 -1.22 13.74
C CYS A 209 -0.40 -0.90 13.35
N PRO A 210 0.39 -1.89 12.88
CA PRO A 210 1.73 -1.66 12.39
C PRO A 210 1.72 -0.64 11.24
N GLY A 211 2.31 0.54 11.46
CA GLY A 211 2.29 1.66 10.50
C GLY A 211 1.32 2.80 10.85
N GLY A 212 0.48 2.62 11.87
CA GLY A 212 -0.23 3.71 12.52
C GLY A 212 0.78 4.69 13.11
N LYS A 213 0.66 5.99 12.78
CA LYS A 213 1.43 7.01 13.47
C LYS A 213 0.97 7.03 14.92
N GLU A 214 1.66 6.27 15.77
CA GLU A 214 1.61 6.47 17.20
C GLU A 214 1.87 7.96 17.45
N THR A 215 0.89 8.67 17.99
CA THR A 215 1.22 9.82 18.82
C THR A 215 2.09 9.27 19.93
N ALA A 216 3.40 9.47 19.76
CA ALA A 216 4.45 9.11 20.70
C ALA A 216 4.10 9.61 22.11
N VAL A 217 3.45 8.74 22.89
CA VAL A 217 3.36 8.86 24.33
C VAL A 217 3.53 7.44 24.87
N ASN A 218 4.78 7.16 25.25
CA ASN A 218 5.25 6.05 26.08
C ASN A 218 5.34 4.66 25.45
N SER A 219 6.40 4.46 24.66
CA SER A 219 7.21 3.22 24.70
C SER A 219 8.58 3.46 24.06
N LEU A 220 9.33 4.43 24.60
CA LEU A 220 10.77 4.29 24.66
C LEU A 220 11.00 3.46 25.91
N ASP A 221 11.39 2.19 25.78
CA ASP A 221 12.10 1.39 26.79
C ASP A 221 12.23 -0.06 26.26
N GLU A 222 13.01 -0.26 25.20
CA GLU A 222 13.59 -1.57 24.90
C GLU A 222 14.84 -1.40 24.02
N ASP A 223 15.79 -0.61 24.52
CA ASP A 223 17.17 -0.62 24.03
C ASP A 223 18.10 -0.57 25.25
N LEU A 224 18.14 -1.70 25.99
CA LEU A 224 19.12 -1.91 27.05
C LEU A 224 20.20 -2.86 26.53
N THR A 225 21.33 -2.24 26.16
CA THR A 225 22.61 -2.89 25.85
C THR A 225 23.12 -3.68 27.05
N TYR A 226 23.29 -4.99 26.86
CA TYR A 226 23.96 -5.91 27.77
C TYR A 226 25.48 -5.70 27.71
N ASP A 227 26.02 -4.81 28.54
CA ASP A 227 27.44 -4.78 28.91
C ASP A 227 27.61 -3.83 30.11
N ASP A 228 27.33 -4.31 31.33
CA ASP A 228 27.92 -3.82 32.60
C ASP A 228 27.31 -4.53 33.83
N LEU A 229 27.48 -5.86 33.94
CA LEU A 229 27.24 -6.56 35.21
C LEU A 229 28.53 -7.23 35.68
N ASP A 230 29.35 -6.42 36.35
CA ASP A 230 30.48 -6.82 37.20
C ASP A 230 29.93 -7.55 38.44
N TYR A 231 30.18 -8.86 38.54
CA TYR A 231 29.81 -9.67 39.70
C TYR A 231 31.01 -9.77 40.65
N GLY A 232 31.01 -8.94 41.70
CA GLY A 232 31.83 -9.13 42.89
C GLY A 232 31.26 -10.26 43.74
N GLU A 233 32.00 -11.36 43.85
CA GLU A 233 31.69 -12.53 44.69
C GLU A 233 32.45 -12.42 46.02
N GLU A 234 31.74 -12.17 47.12
CA GLU A 234 32.22 -12.45 48.47
C GLU A 234 31.09 -13.07 49.29
N VAL A 235 31.20 -14.36 49.62
CA VAL A 235 30.54 -14.94 50.79
C VAL A 235 31.46 -15.98 51.43
N ASP A 236 31.80 -15.69 52.68
CA ASP A 236 32.61 -16.48 53.60
C ASP A 236 32.12 -17.93 53.78
N ALA A 237 33.09 -18.85 53.86
CA ALA A 237 32.90 -20.17 54.45
C ALA A 237 33.74 -20.27 55.73
N GLN A 238 33.06 -20.53 56.84
CA GLN A 238 33.57 -20.56 58.21
C GLN A 238 34.11 -21.94 58.59
N ALA A 239 35.28 -21.96 59.24
CA ALA A 239 35.80 -22.93 60.23
C ALA A 239 35.60 -24.46 60.03
N VAL A 240 36.71 -25.19 59.88
CA VAL A 240 37.37 -26.10 60.85
C VAL A 240 38.59 -26.73 60.18
#